data_AF-A0A290WUG0-F1
#
_entry.id   AF-A0A290WUG0-F1
#
_cell.length_a   1.000
_cell.length_b   1.000
_cell.length_c   1.000
_cell.angle_alpha   90.00
_cell.angle_beta   90.00
_cell.angle_gamma   90.00
#
_symmetry.space_group_name_H-M   'P 1'
#
loop_
_entity.id
_entity.type
_entity.pdbx_description
1 polymer ?
#
loop_
_entity_poly.entity_id
_entity_poly.type
_entity_poly.pdbx_seq_one_letter_code
_entity_poly.pdbx_strand_id
1 'polypeptide(L)'
;MNGLPQDQLQRLQGVLEQRKLALLEQIENEAAEADARASLLNEIEASPADNASVRTLNALVSEAAEHNLAQLAIIRHALAKFADGSYGLCDNCGEAIGLSRLNARPEARLCIDCQTRLEKAQR
;
A
#
# COMPACT_ATOMS: atom_id res chain seq x y z
N MET A 1 -19.06 4.57 -17.92
CA MET A 1 -17.66 4.32 -18.34
C MET A 1 -16.90 5.62 -18.23
N ASN A 2 -15.73 5.64 -17.58
CA ASN A 2 -15.05 6.86 -17.10
C ASN A 2 -14.39 7.74 -18.17
N GLY A 3 -14.74 7.56 -19.45
CA GLY A 3 -14.24 8.38 -20.55
C GLY A 3 -12.73 8.32 -20.78
N LEU A 4 -12.00 7.46 -20.07
CA LEU A 4 -10.54 7.32 -20.21
C LEU A 4 -10.20 6.51 -21.46
N PRO A 5 -9.30 7.00 -22.33
CA PRO A 5 -8.88 6.26 -23.50
C PRO A 5 -8.05 5.02 -23.11
N GLN A 6 -8.11 3.98 -23.95
CA GLN A 6 -7.64 2.64 -23.63
C GLN A 6 -6.11 2.58 -23.40
N ASP A 7 -5.35 3.41 -24.10
CA ASP A 7 -3.92 3.60 -23.94
C ASP A 7 -3.55 4.11 -22.53
N GLN A 8 -4.32 5.07 -22.01
CA GLN A 8 -4.14 5.61 -20.67
C GLN A 8 -4.46 4.56 -19.59
N LEU A 9 -5.52 3.78 -19.77
CA LEU A 9 -5.88 2.69 -18.86
C LEU A 9 -4.76 1.64 -18.80
N GLN A 10 -4.23 1.22 -19.95
CA GLN A 10 -3.11 0.28 -20.02
C GLN A 10 -1.86 0.83 -19.33
N ARG A 11 -1.54 2.11 -19.54
CA ARG A 11 -0.40 2.75 -18.87
C ARG A 11 -0.57 2.75 -17.35
N LEU A 12 -1.73 3.16 -16.84
CA LEU A 12 -1.99 3.23 -15.41
C LEU A 12 -1.99 1.84 -14.76
N GLN A 13 -2.60 0.85 -15.43
CA GLN A 13 -2.57 -0.54 -14.98
C GLN A 13 -1.13 -1.07 -14.92
N GLY A 14 -0.31 -0.80 -15.94
CA GLY A 14 1.10 -1.20 -15.96
C GLY A 14 1.91 -0.60 -14.79
N VAL A 15 1.67 0.66 -14.44
CA VAL A 15 2.29 1.29 -13.27
C VAL A 15 1.88 0.59 -11.97
N LEU A 16 0.60 0.24 -11.82
CA LEU A 16 0.12 -0.48 -10.63
C LEU A 16 0.68 -1.89 -10.53
N GLU A 17 0.79 -2.61 -11.64
CA GLU A 17 1.39 -3.94 -11.69
C GLU A 17 2.87 -3.90 -11.29
N GLN A 18 3.63 -2.94 -11.82
CA GLN A 18 5.04 -2.74 -11.43
C GLN A 18 5.18 -2.42 -9.94
N ARG A 19 4.33 -1.52 -9.42
CA ARG A 19 4.33 -1.17 -7.98
C ARG A 19 3.96 -2.38 -7.12
N LYS A 20 2.99 -3.21 -7.54
CA LYS A 20 2.60 -4.44 -6.84
C LYS A 20 3.78 -5.39 -6.71
N LEU A 21 4.50 -5.64 -7.80
CA LEU A 21 5.65 -6.55 -7.82
C LEU A 21 6.78 -6.02 -6.93
N ALA A 22 7.13 -4.75 -7.06
CA ALA A 22 8.17 -4.13 -6.23
C ALA A 22 7.84 -4.20 -4.73
N LEU A 23 6.57 -3.98 -4.37
CA LEU A 23 6.14 -4.04 -2.97
C LEU A 23 6.10 -5.47 -2.42
N LEU A 24 5.76 -6.47 -3.25
CA LEU A 24 5.84 -7.87 -2.86
C LEU A 24 7.28 -8.29 -2.58
N GLU A 25 8.21 -7.91 -3.45
CA GLU A 25 9.64 -8.16 -3.26
C GLU A 25 10.16 -7.51 -1.97
N GLN A 26 9.74 -6.28 -1.67
CA GLN A 26 10.07 -5.61 -0.41
C GLN A 26 9.58 -6.38 0.82
N ILE A 27 8.31 -6.82 0.80
CA ILE A 27 7.72 -7.60 1.91
C ILE A 27 8.45 -8.94 2.10
N GLU A 28 8.79 -9.63 1.01
CA GLU A 28 9.52 -10.89 1.06
C GLU A 28 10.92 -10.71 1.67
N ASN A 29 11.64 -9.66 1.26
CA ASN A 29 12.95 -9.35 1.81
C ASN A 29 12.89 -8.98 3.30
N GLU A 30 11.95 -8.11 3.70
CA GLU A 30 11.75 -7.73 5.11
C GLU A 30 11.42 -8.94 5.99
N ALA A 31 10.60 -9.87 5.49
CA ALA A 31 10.25 -11.09 6.19
C ALA A 31 11.48 -12.01 6.38
N ALA A 32 12.31 -12.16 5.34
CA ALA A 32 13.54 -12.94 5.42
C ALA A 32 14.56 -12.33 6.40
N GLU A 33 14.70 -11.00 6.40
CA GLU A 33 15.55 -10.28 7.35
C GLU A 33 15.07 -10.43 8.79
N ALA A 34 13.76 -10.34 9.02
CA ALA A 34 13.15 -10.53 10.33
C ALA A 34 13.40 -11.95 10.88
N ASP A 35 13.26 -12.98 10.03
CA ASP A 35 13.51 -14.38 10.41
C ASP A 35 14.99 -14.64 10.73
N ALA A 36 15.91 -14.13 9.90
CA ALA A 36 17.34 -14.22 10.15
C ALA A 36 17.73 -13.52 11.48
N ARG A 37 17.15 -12.35 11.76
CA ARG A 37 17.38 -11.63 13.01
C ARG A 37 16.84 -12.38 14.23
N ALA A 38 15.65 -12.98 14.12
CA ALA A 38 15.07 -13.78 15.20
C ALA A 38 15.95 -14.99 15.54
N SER A 39 16.52 -15.65 14.52
CA SER A 39 17.45 -16.75 14.70
C SER A 39 18.71 -16.32 15.48
N LEU A 40 19.32 -15.20 15.10
CA LEU A 40 20.51 -14.67 15.79
C LEU A 40 20.22 -14.29 17.26
N LEU A 41 19.05 -13.72 17.54
CA LEU A 41 18.67 -13.30 18.89
C LEU A 41 18.45 -14.48 19.85
N ASN A 42 17.99 -15.63 19.33
CA ASN A 42 17.82 -16.84 20.16
C ASN A 42 19.15 -17.44 20.64
N GLU A 43 20.27 -17.12 19.98
CA GLU A 43 21.59 -17.65 20.32
C GLU A 43 22.33 -16.80 21.39
N ILE A 44 21.82 -15.62 21.75
CA ILE A 44 22.50 -14.65 22.61
C ILE A 44 21.77 -14.49 23.95
N GLU A 45 22.46 -14.72 25.08
CA GLU A 45 21.98 -14.29 26.40
C GLU A 45 22.02 -12.76 26.49
N ALA A 46 20.87 -12.12 26.29
CA ALA A 46 20.76 -10.66 26.21
C ALA A 46 20.50 -10.00 27.58
N SER A 47 21.17 -8.88 27.86
CA SER A 47 20.92 -8.04 29.04
C SER A 47 19.49 -7.44 29.01
N PRO A 48 18.89 -7.04 30.15
CA PRO A 48 17.61 -6.32 30.16
C PRO A 48 17.58 -5.07 29.26
N ALA A 49 18.71 -4.35 29.13
CA ALA A 49 18.84 -3.20 28.23
C ALA A 49 18.81 -3.61 26.75
N ASP A 50 19.45 -4.73 26.40
CA ASP A 50 19.45 -5.28 25.04
C ASP A 50 18.04 -5.75 24.66
N ASN A 51 17.33 -6.39 25.60
CA ASN A 51 15.94 -6.80 25.42
C ASN A 51 14.98 -5.63 25.14
N ALA A 52 15.17 -4.48 25.80
CA ALA A 52 14.36 -3.29 25.55
C ALA A 52 14.60 -2.70 24.15
N SER A 53 15.88 -2.65 23.74
CA SER A 53 16.27 -2.20 22.40
C SER A 53 15.68 -3.11 21.31
N VAL A 54 15.80 -4.42 21.48
CA VAL A 54 15.27 -5.43 20.55
C VAL A 54 13.75 -5.33 20.40
N ARG A 55 13.01 -5.16 21.51
CA ARG A 55 11.55 -4.97 21.47
C ARG A 55 11.14 -3.74 20.68
N THR A 56 11.82 -2.62 20.90
CA THR A 56 11.57 -1.38 20.14
C THR A 56 11.82 -1.59 18.65
N LEU A 57 12.94 -2.22 18.29
CA LEU A 57 13.24 -2.54 16.90
C LEU A 57 12.24 -3.51 16.28
N ASN A 58 11.73 -4.51 17.03
CA ASN A 58 10.71 -5.44 16.54
C ASN A 58 9.38 -4.72 16.28
N ALA A 59 9.00 -3.78 17.15
CA ALA A 59 7.79 -2.99 16.98
C ALA A 59 7.85 -2.14 15.70
N LEU A 60 8.97 -1.47 15.44
CA LEU A 60 9.16 -0.67 14.23
C LEU A 60 9.09 -1.52 12.95
N VAL A 61 9.71 -2.71 12.95
CA VAL A 61 9.64 -3.65 11.81
C VAL A 61 8.20 -4.12 11.59
N SER A 62 7.48 -4.43 12.66
CA SER A 62 6.08 -4.88 12.57
C SER A 62 5.18 -3.77 12.01
N GLU A 63 5.36 -2.54 12.47
CA GLU A 63 4.62 -1.37 11.96
C GLU A 63 4.90 -1.13 10.46
N ALA A 64 6.16 -1.23 10.03
CA ALA A 64 6.53 -1.13 8.63
C ALA A 64 5.87 -2.24 7.78
N ALA A 65 5.87 -3.48 8.26
CA ALA A 65 5.22 -4.60 7.58
C ALA A 65 3.70 -4.39 7.45
N GLU A 66 3.03 -3.93 8.52
CA GLU A 66 1.60 -3.58 8.48
C GLU A 66 1.30 -2.48 7.46
N HIS A 67 2.17 -1.45 7.39
CA HIS A 67 2.05 -0.39 6.40
C HIS A 67 2.17 -0.93 4.97
N ASN A 68 3.17 -1.77 4.71
CA ASN A 68 3.41 -2.37 3.39
C ASN A 68 2.23 -3.25 2.97
N LEU A 69 1.68 -4.05 3.88
CA LEU A 69 0.48 -4.87 3.61
C LEU A 69 -0.75 -4.00 3.31
N ALA A 70 -0.93 -2.89 4.03
CA ALA A 70 -2.03 -1.96 3.77
C ALA A 70 -1.89 -1.30 2.38
N GLN A 71 -0.68 -0.88 2.00
CA GLN A 71 -0.40 -0.35 0.65
C GLN A 71 -0.67 -1.40 -0.44
N LEU A 72 -0.23 -2.64 -0.23
CA LEU A 72 -0.49 -3.73 -1.16
C LEU A 72 -1.98 -3.99 -1.34
N ALA A 73 -2.76 -3.92 -0.26
CA ALA A 73 -4.21 -4.06 -0.33
C ALA A 73 -4.86 -2.94 -1.16
N ILE A 74 -4.37 -1.70 -1.04
CA ILE A 74 -4.84 -0.55 -1.83
C ILE A 74 -4.52 -0.75 -3.33
N ILE A 75 -3.31 -1.19 -3.67
CA ILE A 75 -2.92 -1.47 -5.07
C ILE A 75 -3.73 -2.61 -5.66
N ARG A 76 -3.89 -3.72 -4.92
CA ARG A 76 -4.70 -4.88 -5.35
C ARG A 76 -6.15 -4.48 -5.60
N HIS A 77 -6.70 -3.62 -4.75
CA HIS A 77 -8.03 -3.10 -4.95
C HIS A 77 -8.15 -2.31 -6.25
N ALA A 78 -7.22 -1.38 -6.53
CA ALA A 78 -7.21 -0.64 -7.78
C ALA A 78 -7.12 -1.56 -9.02
N LEU A 79 -6.27 -2.60 -8.97
CA LEU A 79 -6.16 -3.61 -10.03
C LEU A 79 -7.45 -4.42 -10.21
N ALA A 80 -8.14 -4.76 -9.12
CA ALA A 80 -9.45 -5.43 -9.20
C ALA A 80 -10.48 -4.57 -9.93
N LYS A 81 -10.44 -3.24 -9.74
CA LYS A 81 -11.34 -2.32 -10.46
C LYS A 81 -11.08 -2.24 -11.96
N PHE A 82 -9.87 -2.58 -12.43
CA PHE A 82 -9.64 -2.75 -13.86
C PHE A 82 -10.36 -3.98 -14.40
N ALA A 83 -10.36 -5.08 -13.63
CA ALA A 83 -11.00 -6.33 -14.04
C ALA A 83 -12.53 -6.21 -14.10
N ASP A 84 -13.15 -5.44 -13.19
CA ASP A 84 -14.60 -5.22 -13.17
C ASP A 84 -15.07 -4.02 -14.03
N GLY A 85 -14.13 -3.25 -14.61
CA GLY A 85 -14.42 -2.09 -15.45
C GLY A 85 -14.83 -0.81 -14.69
N SER A 86 -14.72 -0.78 -13.37
CA SER A 86 -15.05 0.38 -12.51
C SER A 86 -13.85 1.27 -12.19
N TYR A 87 -12.65 0.96 -12.70
CA TYR A 87 -11.44 1.74 -12.42
C TYR A 87 -11.60 3.22 -12.75
N GLY A 88 -11.23 4.07 -11.79
CA GLY A 88 -11.41 5.53 -11.87
C GLY A 88 -12.75 6.02 -11.31
N LEU A 89 -13.59 5.16 -10.76
CA LEU A 89 -14.76 5.56 -9.95
C LEU A 89 -14.39 5.70 -8.48
N CYS A 90 -14.98 6.67 -7.79
CA CYS A 90 -14.87 6.86 -6.35
C CYS A 90 -15.61 5.74 -5.61
N ASP A 91 -14.96 5.11 -4.63
CA ASP A 91 -15.53 4.04 -3.81
C ASP A 91 -16.68 4.53 -2.91
N ASN A 92 -16.76 5.84 -2.63
CA ASN A 92 -17.75 6.41 -1.72
C ASN A 92 -18.99 6.99 -2.45
N CYS A 93 -18.79 7.77 -3.52
CA CYS A 93 -19.89 8.43 -4.22
C CYS A 93 -20.17 7.90 -5.63
N GLY A 94 -19.31 7.02 -6.16
CA GLY A 94 -19.44 6.51 -7.52
C GLY A 94 -19.12 7.52 -8.64
N GLU A 95 -18.68 8.74 -8.30
CA GLU A 95 -18.27 9.74 -9.29
C GLU A 95 -16.87 9.46 -9.85
N ALA A 96 -16.55 10.02 -11.01
CA ALA A 96 -15.24 9.88 -11.62
C ALA A 96 -14.15 10.57 -10.77
N ILE A 97 -13.05 9.86 -10.56
CA ILE A 97 -11.82 10.40 -9.98
C ILE A 97 -11.09 11.16 -11.07
N GLY A 98 -10.75 12.42 -10.81
CA GLY A 98 -10.08 13.28 -11.78
C GLY A 98 -8.77 12.66 -12.31
N LEU A 99 -8.56 12.74 -13.62
CA LEU A 99 -7.40 12.15 -14.30
C LEU A 99 -6.06 12.63 -13.71
N SER A 100 -5.92 13.91 -13.39
CA SER A 100 -4.70 14.43 -12.74
C SER A 100 -4.40 13.72 -11.41
N ARG A 101 -5.44 13.32 -10.66
CA ARG A 101 -5.30 12.55 -9.42
C ARG A 101 -4.89 11.11 -9.71
N LEU A 102 -5.49 10.46 -10.71
CA LEU A 102 -5.10 9.10 -11.12
C LEU A 102 -3.67 9.05 -11.69
N ASN A 103 -3.23 10.08 -12.40
CA ASN A 103 -1.85 10.18 -12.89
C ASN A 103 -0.84 10.34 -11.74
N ALA A 104 -1.20 11.10 -10.71
CA ALA A 104 -0.34 11.28 -9.53
C ALA A 104 -0.37 10.05 -8.60
N ARG A 105 -1.55 9.47 -8.38
CA ARG A 105 -1.81 8.31 -7.53
C ARG A 105 -2.79 7.36 -8.24
N PRO A 106 -2.30 6.41 -9.05
CA PRO A 106 -3.14 5.45 -9.77
C PRO A 106 -4.00 4.58 -8.83
N GLU A 107 -3.55 4.37 -7.60
CA GLU A 107 -4.24 3.60 -6.56
C GLU A 107 -5.34 4.39 -5.81
N ALA A 108 -5.62 5.61 -6.26
CA ALA A 108 -6.66 6.49 -5.74
C ALA A 108 -8.05 5.81 -5.64
N ARG A 109 -8.60 5.75 -4.43
CA ARG A 109 -9.92 5.16 -4.13
C ARG A 109 -11.08 6.16 -4.09
N LEU A 110 -10.81 7.40 -3.68
CA LEU A 110 -11.82 8.44 -3.47
C LEU A 110 -11.68 9.60 -4.46
N CYS A 111 -12.77 10.29 -4.81
CA CYS A 111 -12.68 11.59 -5.48
C CYS A 111 -12.16 12.66 -4.50
N ILE A 112 -11.79 13.84 -5.02
CA ILE A 112 -11.22 14.92 -4.20
C ILE A 112 -12.19 15.40 -3.11
N ASP A 113 -13.50 15.44 -3.40
CA ASP A 113 -14.52 15.89 -2.44
C ASP A 113 -14.74 14.87 -1.31
N CYS A 114 -14.74 13.57 -1.65
CA CYS A 114 -14.82 12.50 -0.65
C CYS A 114 -13.56 12.46 0.21
N GLN A 115 -12.39 12.60 -0.41
CA GLN A 115 -11.11 12.67 0.31
C GLN A 115 -11.10 13.87 1.29
N THR A 116 -11.50 15.04 0.82
CA THR A 116 -11.54 16.26 1.65
C THR A 116 -12.50 16.13 2.83
N ARG A 117 -13.66 15.50 2.63
CA ARG A 117 -14.62 15.23 3.71
C ARG A 117 -14.05 14.27 4.76
N LEU A 118 -13.38 13.21 4.34
CA LEU A 118 -12.73 12.26 5.23
C LEU A 118 -11.65 12.94 6.10
N GLU A 119 -10.78 13.74 5.48
CA GLU A 119 -9.71 14.46 6.18
C GLU A 119 -10.25 15.48 7.19
N LYS A 120 -11.39 16.14 6.89
CA LYS A 120 -12.06 17.03 7.83
C LYS A 120 -12.66 16.31 9.03
N ALA A 121 -13.15 15.09 8.84
CA ALA A 121 -13.73 14.28 9.92
C ALA A 121 -12.66 13.67 10.86
N GLN A 122 -11.41 13.61 10.40
CA GLN A 122 -10.26 13.10 11.15
C GLN A 122 -9.50 14.20 11.93
N ARG A 123 -9.96 15.46 11.84
CA ARG A 123 -9.43 16.60 12.60
C ARG A 123 -10.34 16.90 13.79
#